data_AF-A0A838SYA4-F1
#
_entry.id   AF-A0A838SYA4-F1
#
_cell.length_a   1.000
_cell.length_b   1.000
_cell.length_c   1.000
_cell.angle_alpha   90.00
_cell.angle_beta   90.00
_cell.angle_gamma   90.00
#
_symmetry.space_group_name_H-M   'P 1'
#
loop_
_entity.id
_entity.type
_entity.pdbx_description
1 polymer ?
#
loop_
_entity_poly.entity_id
_entity_poly.type
_entity_poly.pdbx_seq_one_letter_code
_entity_poly.pdbx_strand_id
1 'polypeptide(L)' 'MSSAHAVRAVFTALAGVSGIDRADVTPGRAVIDHDGTVTVDAIRDAIAVVGFEIGEAKENRRTLPIAP' A
#
# COMPACT_ATOMS: atom_id res chain seq x y z
N MET A 1 10.06 2.32 10.76
CA MET A 1 10.00 0.85 10.91
C MET A 1 11.41 0.31 11.14
N SER A 2 11.69 -0.32 12.28
CA SER A 2 13.07 -0.75 12.66
C SER A 2 13.23 -2.26 12.88
N SER A 3 12.26 -3.11 12.50
CA SER A 3 12.38 -4.57 12.64
C SER A 3 11.67 -5.32 11.50
N ALA A 4 12.17 -6.52 11.18
CA ALA A 4 11.54 -7.42 10.20
C ALA A 4 10.08 -7.77 10.57
N HIS A 5 9.75 -7.74 11.86
CA HIS A 5 8.39 -7.92 12.36
C HIS A 5 7.45 -6.79 11.94
N ALA A 6 7.90 -5.54 11.96
CA ALA A 6 7.09 -4.41 11.51
C ALA A 6 6.77 -4.50 10.01
N VAL A 7 7.77 -4.85 9.19
CA VAL A 7 7.60 -5.08 7.76
C VAL A 7 6.58 -6.19 7.50
N ARG A 8 6.70 -7.31 8.23
CA ARG A 8 5.79 -8.46 8.11
C ARG A 8 4.37 -8.11 8.53
N ALA A 9 4.20 -7.33 9.60
CA ALA A 9 2.89 -6.88 10.07
C ALA A 9 2.18 -6.01 9.02
N VAL A 10 2.88 -5.00 8.48
CA VAL A 10 2.36 -4.12 7.42
C VAL A 10 2.03 -4.92 6.16
N PHE A 11 2.92 -5.82 5.72
CA PHE A 11 2.66 -6.69 4.58
C PHE A 11 1.38 -7.53 4.78
N THR A 12 1.20 -8.09 5.98
CA THR A 12 0.03 -8.93 6.30
C THR A 12 -1.26 -8.10 6.31
N ALA A 13 -1.22 -6.88 6.84
CA ALA A 13 -2.38 -5.99 6.83
C ALA A 13 -2.79 -5.60 5.41
N LEU A 14 -1.81 -5.27 4.55
CA LEU A 14 -2.06 -4.95 3.14
C LEU A 14 -2.57 -6.15 2.34
N ALA A 15 -2.05 -7.35 2.60
CA ALA A 15 -2.51 -8.57 1.93
C ALA A 15 -4.00 -8.90 2.20
N GLY A 16 -4.59 -8.33 3.26
CA GLY A 16 -6.01 -8.46 3.56
C GLY A 16 -6.92 -7.52 2.77
N VAL A 17 -6.37 -6.55 2.02
CA VAL A 17 -7.13 -5.59 1.22
C VAL A 17 -7.44 -6.18 -0.15
N SER A 18 -8.72 -6.33 -0.46
CA SER A 18 -9.18 -6.77 -1.79
C SER A 18 -8.78 -5.75 -2.87
N GLY A 19 -8.18 -6.20 -3.96
CA GLY A 19 -7.75 -5.36 -5.09
C GLY A 19 -6.25 -4.99 -5.07
N ILE A 20 -5.50 -5.45 -4.06
CA ILE A 20 -4.03 -5.39 -4.09
C ILE A 20 -3.49 -6.64 -4.78
N ASP A 21 -2.78 -6.45 -5.90
CA ASP A 21 -2.12 -7.51 -6.65
C ASP A 21 -0.73 -7.82 -6.10
N ARG A 22 -0.01 -6.78 -5.66
CA ARG A 22 1.35 -6.91 -5.13
C ARG A 22 1.63 -5.85 -4.07
N ALA A 23 2.27 -6.25 -2.99
CA ALA A 23 2.79 -5.34 -1.97
C ALA A 23 4.27 -5.64 -1.71
N ASP A 24 5.12 -4.65 -1.95
CA ASP A 24 6.55 -4.67 -1.62
C ASP A 24 6.78 -3.70 -0.46
N VAL A 25 7.07 -4.26 0.72
CA VAL A 25 7.25 -3.50 1.95
C VAL A 25 8.71 -3.57 2.36
N THR A 26 9.34 -2.42 2.46
CA THR A 26 10.70 -2.24 2.95
C THR A 26 10.70 -1.31 4.16
N PRO A 27 11.73 -1.33 5.01
CA PRO A 27 11.80 -0.41 6.14
C PRO A 27 11.73 1.05 5.68
N GLY A 28 10.62 1.72 6.00
CA GLY A 28 10.38 3.13 5.67
C GLY A 28 9.68 3.38 4.33
N ARG A 29 9.34 2.34 3.55
CA ARG A 29 8.63 2.50 2.26
C ARG A 29 7.78 1.28 1.93
N ALA A 30 6.56 1.52 1.45
CA ALA A 30 5.73 0.48 0.86
C ALA A 30 5.38 0.86 -0.59
N VAL A 31 5.53 -0.08 -1.50
CA VAL A 31 5.10 0.03 -2.90
C VAL A 31 4.00 -0.99 -3.11
N ILE A 32 2.85 -0.52 -3.60
CA ILE A 32 1.64 -1.32 -3.73
C ILE A 32 1.17 -1.20 -5.17
N ASP A 33 1.02 -2.34 -5.83
CA ASP A 33 0.31 -2.45 -7.11
C ASP A 33 -1.11 -2.91 -6.81
N HIS A 34 -2.08 -2.13 -7.28
CA HIS A 34 -3.50 -2.39 -7.10
C HIS A 34 -4.24 -2.17 -8.42
N ASP A 35 -5.38 -2.85 -8.57
CA ASP A 35 -6.22 -2.89 -9.77
C ASP A 35 -7.01 -1.58 -10.07
N GLY A 36 -6.78 -0.54 -9.27
CA GLY A 36 -7.48 0.75 -9.35
C GLY A 36 -8.79 0.83 -8.58
N THR A 37 -9.25 -0.26 -7.95
CA THR A 37 -10.40 -0.25 -7.03
C THR A 37 -10.02 0.17 -5.62
N VAL A 38 -8.75 0.00 -5.25
CA VAL A 38 -8.19 0.40 -3.95
C VAL A 38 -7.81 1.88 -3.97
N THR A 39 -8.27 2.62 -2.96
CA THR A 39 -7.89 4.01 -2.72
C THR A 39 -6.75 4.12 -1.71
N VAL A 40 -6.04 5.25 -1.75
CA VAL A 40 -5.01 5.57 -0.75
C VAL A 40 -5.57 5.55 0.68
N ASP A 41 -6.82 5.95 0.87
CA ASP A 41 -7.47 5.95 2.20
C ASP A 41 -7.66 4.53 2.74
N ALA A 42 -8.09 3.58 1.90
CA ALA A 42 -8.21 2.18 2.31
C ALA A 42 -6.85 1.57 2.72
N ILE A 43 -5.77 1.97 2.03
CA ILE A 43 -4.40 1.57 2.37
C ILE A 43 -3.96 2.20 3.70
N ARG A 44 -4.31 3.47 3.95
CA ARG A 44 -4.05 4.16 5.23
C ARG A 44 -4.74 3.45 6.38
N ASP A 45 -6.01 3.10 6.22
CA ASP A 45 -6.78 2.40 7.24
C ASP A 45 -6.17 1.03 7.55
N ALA A 46 -5.79 0.25 6.52
CA ALA A 46 -5.14 -1.04 6.70
C ALA A 46 -3.80 -0.91 7.48
N ILE A 47 -3.01 0.13 7.20
CA ILE A 47 -1.74 0.38 7.89
C ILE A 47 -1.96 0.91 9.32
N ALA A 48 -3.05 1.64 9.56
CA ALA A 48 -3.40 2.11 10.91
C ALA A 48 -3.74 0.96 11.86
N VAL A 49 -4.31 -0.16 11.36
CA VAL A 49 -4.58 -1.38 12.15
C VAL A 49 -3.32 -1.94 12.82
N VAL A 50 -2.16 -1.80 12.18
CA VAL A 50 -0.87 -2.26 12.70
C VAL A 50 -0.11 -1.19 13.49
N GLY A 51 -0.76 -0.05 13.77
CA GLY A 51 -0.20 1.03 14.59
C GLY A 51 0.83 1.88 13.86
N PHE A 52 0.79 1.93 12.53
CA PHE A 52 1.67 2.76 11.71
C PHE A 52 0.87 3.87 11.01
N GLU A 53 1.53 4.98 10.76
CA GLU A 53 0.96 6.11 10.02
C GLU A 53 1.72 6.32 8.72
N ILE A 54 1.00 6.68 7.65
CA ILE A 54 1.59 7.03 6.36
C ILE A 54 1.80 8.54 6.32
N GLY A 55 3.05 8.99 6.24
CA GLY A 55 3.38 10.41 6.07
C GLY A 55 3.05 10.89 4.65
N GLU A 56 3.72 10.30 3.66
CA GLU A 56 3.56 10.66 2.24
C GLU A 56 3.00 9.48 1.45
N ALA A 57 1.95 9.73 0.66
CA ALA A 57 1.39 8.76 -0.28
C ALA A 57 1.38 9.37 -1.68
N LYS A 58 1.95 8.65 -2.64
CA LYS A 58 1.99 9.06 -4.05
C LYS A 58 1.33 8.00 -4.91
N GLU A 59 0.11 8.29 -5.38
CA GLU A 59 -0.57 7.45 -6.37
C GLU A 59 0.01 7.75 -7.76
N ASN A 60 0.71 6.77 -8.34
CA ASN A 60 1.10 6.83 -9.75
C ASN A 60 0.05 6.08 -10.57
N ARG A 61 -1.06 6.75 -10.85
CA ARG A 61 -2.04 6.22 -11.79
C ARG A 61 -1.43 6.26 -13.18
N ARG A 62 -0.95 5.12 -13.67
CA ARG A 62 -0.58 4.97 -15.08
C ARG A 62 -1.86 4.94 -15.90
N THR A 63 -2.42 6.11 -16.19
CA THR A 63 -3.42 6.26 -17.25
C THR A 63 -2.69 6.02 -18.56
N LEU A 64 -2.96 4.88 -19.22
CA LEU A 64 -2.68 4.76 -20.64
C LEU A 64 -3.38 5.94 -21.32
N PRO A 65 -2.68 6.75 -22.15
CA PRO A 65 -3.35 7.79 -22.93
C PRO A 65 -4.40 7.09 -23.79
N ILE A 66 -5.66 7.49 -23.65
CA ILE A 66 -6.70 7.07 -24.59
C ILE A 66 -6.32 7.78 -25.90
N ALA A 67 -5.77 7.03 -26.85
CA ALA A 67 -5.48 7.58 -28.18
C ALA A 67 -6.82 7.95 -28.84
N PRO A 68 -6.92 9.13 -29.47
CA PRO A 68 -8.16 9.66 -30.06
C PRO A 68 -8.69 8.81 -31.23
#